data_AF-A0A7Y5DG67-F1
#
_entry.id   AF-A0A7Y5DG67-F1
#
_cell.length_a   1.000
_cell.length_b   1.000
_cell.length_c   1.000
_cell.angle_alpha   90.00
_cell.angle_beta   90.00
_cell.angle_gamma   90.00
#
_symmetry.space_group_name_H-M   'P 1'
#
loop_
_entity.id
_entity.type
_entity.pdbx_description
1 polymer ?
#
loop_
_entity_poly.entity_id
_entity_poly.type
_entity_poly.pdbx_seq_one_letter_code
_entity_poly.pdbx_strand_id
1 'polypeptide(L)'
;MSSSLHSNHYQIFRSLLIEARESAGLTQVQVAELLEKPQSFVSKYERGERRLDFTEFLEISVHLKIDVHTFIKKYRSKTGMK
;
A
#
# COMPACT_ATOMS: atom_id res chain seq x y z
N MET A 1 -11.15 9.94 -16.36
CA MET A 1 -11.93 8.79 -15.88
C MET A 1 -11.17 7.51 -16.22
N SER A 2 -10.17 7.12 -15.41
CA SER A 2 -9.52 5.81 -15.59
C SER A 2 -10.55 4.73 -15.28
N SER A 3 -10.64 3.69 -16.11
CA SER A 3 -11.67 2.65 -16.01
C SER A 3 -11.89 2.19 -14.55
N SER A 4 -13.15 2.05 -14.17
CA SER A 4 -13.58 1.69 -12.81
C SER A 4 -12.87 0.44 -12.25
N LEU A 5 -12.46 -0.47 -13.14
CA LEU A 5 -11.63 -1.64 -12.84
C LEU A 5 -10.24 -1.28 -12.31
N HIS A 6 -9.52 -0.35 -12.96
CA HIS A 6 -8.19 0.09 -12.49
C HIS A 6 -8.29 0.86 -11.17
N SER A 7 -9.38 1.59 -10.93
CA SER A 7 -9.62 2.19 -9.61
C SER A 7 -9.90 1.14 -8.54
N ASN A 8 -10.66 0.08 -8.86
CA ASN A 8 -10.98 -0.98 -7.89
C ASN A 8 -9.74 -1.79 -7.50
N HIS A 9 -8.91 -2.17 -8.47
CA HIS A 9 -7.64 -2.88 -8.21
C HIS A 9 -6.70 -2.04 -7.34
N TYR A 10 -6.56 -0.75 -7.65
CA TYR A 10 -5.71 0.12 -6.86
C TYR A 10 -6.27 0.40 -5.45
N GLN A 11 -7.59 0.44 -5.28
CA GLN A 11 -8.23 0.49 -3.97
C GLN A 11 -7.88 -0.76 -3.15
N ILE A 12 -7.99 -1.96 -3.73
CA ILE A 12 -7.61 -3.22 -3.05
C ILE A 12 -6.13 -3.19 -2.64
N PHE A 13 -5.24 -2.77 -3.53
CA PHE A 13 -3.82 -2.61 -3.24
C PHE A 13 -3.57 -1.70 -2.02
N ARG A 14 -4.20 -0.53 -2.00
CA ARG A 14 -4.11 0.42 -0.87
C ARG A 14 -4.67 -0.14 0.42
N SER A 15 -5.85 -0.77 0.37
CA SER A 15 -6.46 -1.38 1.55
C SER A 15 -5.55 -2.43 2.18
N LEU A 16 -4.88 -3.25 1.37
CA LEU A 16 -3.91 -4.23 1.87
C LEU A 16 -2.68 -3.58 2.54
N LEU A 17 -2.21 -2.44 2.02
CA LEU A 17 -1.13 -1.70 2.67
C LEU A 17 -1.56 -1.06 4.00
N ILE A 18 -2.79 -0.53 4.06
CA ILE A 18 -3.37 0.01 5.29
C ILE A 18 -3.51 -1.10 6.33
N GLU A 19 -4.07 -2.26 5.95
CA GLU A 19 -4.17 -3.46 6.80
C GLU A 19 -2.78 -3.87 7.35
N ALA A 20 -1.74 -3.85 6.50
CA ALA A 20 -0.39 -4.20 6.91
C ALA A 20 0.20 -3.19 7.91
N ARG A 21 0.01 -1.89 7.69
CA ARG A 21 0.43 -0.85 8.63
C ARG A 21 -0.26 -1.01 9.98
N GLU A 22 -1.57 -1.21 9.97
CA GLU A 22 -2.37 -1.37 11.19
C GLU A 22 -1.99 -2.64 11.95
N SER A 23 -1.73 -3.74 11.24
CA SER A 23 -1.25 -4.99 11.82
C SER A 23 0.14 -4.85 12.44
N ALA A 24 0.97 -3.95 11.91
CA ALA A 24 2.26 -3.59 12.51
C ALA A 24 2.15 -2.62 13.70
N GLY A 25 0.93 -2.13 14.02
CA GLY A 25 0.69 -1.19 15.11
C GLY A 25 1.28 0.21 14.87
N LEU A 26 1.56 0.57 13.62
CA LEU A 26 2.23 1.82 13.27
C LEU A 26 1.24 2.91 12.85
N THR A 27 1.46 4.14 13.30
CA THR A 27 0.77 5.33 12.80
C THR A 27 1.32 5.76 11.44
N GLN A 28 0.55 6.57 10.71
CA GLN A 28 1.03 7.14 9.44
C GLN A 28 2.30 7.99 9.61
N VAL A 29 2.45 8.66 10.76
CA VAL A 29 3.64 9.46 11.10
C VAL A 29 4.85 8.55 11.24
N GLN A 30 4.73 7.47 12.02
CA GLN A 30 5.83 6.53 12.25
C GLN A 30 6.28 5.83 10.96
N VAL A 31 5.35 5.46 10.07
CA VAL A 31 5.72 4.92 8.76
C VAL A 31 6.45 5.96 7.91
N ALA A 32 6.01 7.22 7.94
CA ALA A 32 6.67 8.28 7.18
C ALA A 32 8.09 8.56 7.70
N GLU A 33 8.29 8.54 9.02
CA GLU A 33 9.61 8.64 9.65
C GLU A 33 10.53 7.49 9.22
N LEU A 34 10.04 6.25 9.21
CA LEU A 34 10.79 5.08 8.75
C LEU A 34 11.22 5.18 7.29
N LEU A 35 10.41 5.84 6.45
CA LEU A 35 10.66 6.03 5.02
C LEU A 35 11.44 7.32 4.71
N GLU A 36 11.79 8.12 5.72
CA GLU A 36 12.37 9.45 5.54
C GLU A 36 11.52 10.34 4.60
N LYS A 37 10.18 10.24 4.72
CA LYS A 37 9.22 11.04 3.94
C LYS A 37 8.35 11.91 4.85
N PRO A 38 7.74 12.99 4.32
CA PRO A 38 6.70 13.71 5.05
C PRO A 38 5.50 12.79 5.33
N GLN A 39 4.82 12.96 6.47
CA GLN A 39 3.58 12.22 6.79
C GLN A 39 2.53 12.30 5.66
N SER A 40 2.49 13.43 4.94
CA SER A 40 1.60 13.60 3.79
C SER A 40 1.84 12.60 2.66
N PHE A 41 3.04 12.03 2.52
CA PHE A 41 3.31 10.93 1.59
C PHE A 41 2.42 9.73 1.92
N VAL A 42 2.42 9.30 3.19
CA VAL A 42 1.63 8.19 3.69
C VAL A 42 0.13 8.47 3.57
N SER A 43 -0.31 9.62 4.06
CA SER A 43 -1.71 10.02 3.96
C SER A 43 -2.22 10.06 2.51
N LYS A 44 -1.44 10.60 1.57
CA LYS A 44 -1.85 10.72 0.17
C LYS A 44 -1.99 9.36 -0.51
N TYR A 45 -1.08 8.41 -0.27
CA TYR A 45 -1.23 7.09 -0.87
C TYR A 45 -2.34 6.29 -0.20
N GLU A 46 -2.51 6.40 1.12
CA GLU A 46 -3.59 5.72 1.85
C GLU A 46 -4.96 6.27 1.45
N ARG A 47 -5.08 7.56 1.11
CA ARG A 47 -6.31 8.18 0.57
C ARG A 47 -6.47 8.04 -0.94
N GLY A 48 -5.43 7.62 -1.66
CA GLY A 48 -5.45 7.38 -3.11
C GLY A 48 -5.33 8.64 -3.94
N GLU A 49 -4.96 9.75 -3.32
CA GLU A 49 -4.61 11.00 -3.98
C GLU A 49 -3.26 10.90 -4.69
N ARG A 50 -2.41 9.96 -4.26
CA ARG A 50 -1.12 9.64 -4.89
C ARG A 50 -1.01 8.14 -5.19
N ARG A 51 -0.52 7.80 -6.38
CA ARG A 51 -0.14 6.44 -6.72
C ARG A 51 1.25 6.09 -6.23
N LEU A 52 1.41 4.89 -5.68
CA LEU A 52 2.72 4.30 -5.42
C LEU A 52 3.22 3.61 -6.68
N ASP A 53 4.51 3.74 -6.97
CA ASP A 53 5.18 2.87 -7.91
C ASP A 53 5.65 1.58 -7.24
N PHE A 54 6.23 0.66 -8.04
CA PHE A 54 6.70 -0.62 -7.54
C PHE A 54 7.88 -0.50 -6.57
N THR A 55 8.79 0.46 -6.78
CA THR A 55 9.94 0.66 -5.90
C THR A 55 9.52 1.20 -4.54
N GLU A 56 8.58 2.14 -4.50
CA GLU A 56 7.99 2.66 -3.27
C GLU A 56 7.23 1.56 -2.52
N PHE A 57 6.51 0.69 -3.23
CA PHE A 57 5.87 -0.48 -2.62
C PHE A 57 6.88 -1.42 -1.96
N LEU A 58 8.00 -1.71 -2.63
CA LEU A 58 9.04 -2.57 -2.06
C LEU A 58 9.69 -1.93 -0.82
N GLU A 59 9.98 -0.63 -0.87
CA GLU A 59 10.51 0.13 0.26
C GLU A 59 9.56 0.05 1.47
N ILE A 60 8.27 0.37 1.27
CA ILE A 60 7.23 0.24 2.31
C ILE A 60 7.16 -1.19 2.85
N SER A 61 7.28 -2.19 1.99
CA SER A 61 7.19 -3.61 2.38
C SER A 61 8.30 -4.01 3.35
N VAL A 62 9.50 -3.45 3.20
CA VAL A 62 10.62 -3.70 4.13
C VAL A 62 10.29 -3.16 5.52
N HIS A 63 9.83 -1.90 5.61
CA HIS A 63 9.54 -1.26 6.91
C HIS A 63 8.31 -1.84 7.61
N LEU A 64 7.31 -2.26 6.84
CA LEU A 64 6.09 -2.90 7.37
C LEU A 64 6.24 -4.41 7.56
N LYS A 65 7.43 -4.99 7.31
CA LYS A 65 7.70 -6.44 7.39
C LYS A 65 6.70 -7.27 6.57
N ILE A 66 6.33 -6.76 5.39
CA ILE A 66 5.42 -7.43 4.47
C ILE A 66 6.20 -8.50 3.70
N ASP A 67 5.73 -9.74 3.77
CA ASP A 67 6.13 -10.76 2.81
C ASP A 67 5.48 -10.46 1.45
N VAL A 68 6.29 -9.97 0.51
CA VAL A 68 5.81 -9.50 -0.81
C VAL A 68 5.11 -10.61 -1.59
N HIS A 69 5.60 -11.86 -1.50
CA HIS A 69 4.99 -13.00 -2.19
C HIS A 69 3.56 -13.26 -1.68
N THR A 70 3.38 -13.26 -0.37
CA THR A 70 2.09 -13.44 0.31
C THR A 70 1.16 -12.27 0.01
N PHE A 71 1.68 -11.04 0.01
CA PHE A 71 0.92 -9.86 -0.37
C PHE A 71 0.38 -9.97 -1.80
N ILE A 72 1.23 -10.32 -2.77
CA ILE A 72 0.85 -10.49 -4.18
C ILE A 72 -0.20 -11.60 -4.33
N LYS A 73 -0.04 -12.72 -3.61
CA LYS A 73 -1.03 -13.81 -3.61
C LYS A 73 -2.40 -13.32 -3.10
N LYS A 74 -2.42 -12.58 -2.00
CA LYS A 74 -3.65 -11.99 -1.41
C LYS A 74 -4.29 -10.97 -2.36
N TYR A 75 -3.47 -10.14 -2.99
CA TYR A 75 -3.89 -9.15 -3.99
C TYR A 75 -4.53 -9.80 -5.23
N ARG A 76 -3.88 -10.82 -5.81
CA ARG A 76 -4.43 -11.59 -6.95
C ARG A 76 -5.77 -12.25 -6.61
N SER A 77 -5.85 -12.86 -5.43
CA SER A 77 -7.11 -13.47 -4.95
C SER A 77 -8.25 -12.47 -4.81
N LYS A 78 -7.99 -11.23 -4.35
CA LYS A 78 -9.02 -10.20 -4.19
C LYS A 78 -9.40 -9.50 -5.50
N THR A 79 -8.47 -9.40 -6.44
CA THR A 79 -8.68 -8.75 -7.75
C THR A 79 -9.19 -9.69 -8.83
N GLY A 80 -9.10 -11.01 -8.63
CA GLY A 80 -9.41 -12.00 -9.66
C GLY A 80 -8.37 -12.03 -10.79
N MET A 81 -7.20 -11.40 -10.60
CA MET A 81 -6.08 -11.49 -11.52
C MET A 81 -5.45 -12.89 -11.41
N LYS A 82 -5.39 -13.63 -12.52
CA LYS A 82 -4.69 -14.92 -12.61
C LYS A 82 -3.18 -14.70 -12.58
#